data_AF-A0AAJ8N035-F1
#
_entry.id   AF-A0AAJ8N035-F1
#
_cell.length_a   1.000
_cell.length_b   1.000
_cell.length_c   1.000
_cell.angle_alpha   90.00
_cell.angle_beta   90.00
_cell.angle_gamma   90.00
#
_symmetry.space_group_name_H-M   'P 1'
#
loop_
_entity.id
_entity.type
_entity.pdbx_description
1 polymer ?
#
loop_
_entity_poly.entity_id
_entity_poly.type
_entity_poly.pdbx_seq_one_letter_code
_entity_poly.pdbx_strand_id
1 'polypeptide(L)'
;MSFDYVRKIVSGNKARYVDPAAAVNLDLVYVTDRIIIMGYPASGVAGLYRNRRRDVLKFLNSRHGEKWWIWNLCPLYENAYSPESMHGRVSRYPFPDHHPPPLPLLPLAVREMTAWLEGDAERIAIIHCKAGKGRSGTLLCSYMLSLPALPPVPQLDRSYTPKELARRAALREEAEVGNPSSSDESDREGWVHIGGGHAVTSVRVNDTREEGGASTPAHSERINVAPVARSINSSTTTLSQPSPPPSVDIPVSTHPIDVGDERPAGEPGQEDRADGRVDAVFKLHSSRRMKPTSTGRGVSIPKRRWCRYIHLLFNDQAPTSYLAPKVQRVRLVSVTLLLSPPSGWQKPLASLVIGGSGGTGQGKAWASVARYDDEYVEELKARGGQGQGVGGQIAWGGVGGEGLHDTKKMFRRCGKMIAGDLDGEVESVLPEGHQDYVVHHLKPDSSSIILDRSREFRLKFHLASVPLGWTWLIPAFHLPEPSADRVNRTHTLHFPRSQIDFPLGPGQAIHQILVRFEEVPEGDKEDTARLMSEEEEREEGVNETSGERVKEDGE
;
A
#
# COMPACT_ATOMS: atom_id res chain seq x y z
N MET A 1 13.82 5.80 32.80
CA MET A 1 14.01 5.87 31.33
C MET A 1 13.42 7.18 30.82
N SER A 2 14.15 7.98 30.02
CA SER A 2 13.61 9.22 29.43
C SER A 2 12.53 8.90 28.39
N PHE A 3 11.44 9.69 28.34
CA PHE A 3 10.36 9.52 27.37
C PHE A 3 10.85 9.61 25.91
N ASP A 4 11.93 10.34 25.64
CA ASP A 4 12.52 10.42 24.30
C ASP A 4 13.22 9.12 23.88
N TYR A 5 13.74 8.36 24.84
CA TYR A 5 14.30 7.04 24.59
C TYR A 5 13.20 6.05 24.18
N VAL A 6 12.05 6.07 24.86
CA VAL A 6 10.88 5.23 24.51
C VAL A 6 10.34 5.60 23.13
N ARG A 7 10.23 6.90 22.81
CA ARG A 7 9.83 7.37 21.47
C ARG A 7 10.78 6.89 20.38
N LYS A 8 12.10 6.93 20.65
CA LYS A 8 13.12 6.46 19.71
C LYS A 8 12.98 4.97 19.44
N ILE A 9 12.74 4.16 20.47
CA ILE A 9 12.47 2.72 20.35
C ILE A 9 11.22 2.47 19.48
N VAL A 10 10.10 3.13 19.80
CA VAL A 10 8.83 2.96 19.05
C VAL A 10 8.94 3.44 17.60
N SER A 11 9.75 4.46 17.32
CA SER A 11 10.04 4.86 15.95
C SER A 11 11.02 3.94 15.21
N GLY A 12 11.79 3.12 15.93
CA GLY A 12 12.81 2.25 15.35
C GLY A 12 13.74 2.99 14.36
N ASN A 13 13.82 2.49 13.13
CA ASN A 13 14.69 3.00 12.07
C ASN A 13 14.07 4.12 11.20
N LYS A 14 13.01 4.80 11.66
CA LYS A 14 12.33 5.87 10.89
C LYS A 14 13.00 7.23 11.07
N ALA A 15 12.90 8.08 10.05
CA ALA A 15 13.26 9.50 10.15
C ALA A 15 12.29 10.22 11.11
N ARG A 16 12.83 11.13 11.94
CA ARG A 16 12.08 11.97 12.86
C ARG A 16 12.39 13.43 12.59
N TYR A 17 11.38 14.29 12.72
CA TYR A 17 11.54 15.73 12.73
C TYR A 17 11.88 16.17 14.15
N VAL A 18 13.10 16.69 14.35
CA VAL A 18 13.58 17.16 15.64
C VAL A 18 14.03 18.60 15.49
N ASP A 19 13.37 19.49 16.24
CA ASP A 19 13.68 20.90 16.34
C ASP A 19 13.68 21.28 17.84
N PRO A 20 14.87 21.31 18.46
CA PRO A 20 15.00 21.65 19.87
C PRO A 20 14.53 23.08 20.20
N ALA A 21 14.71 24.03 19.29
CA ALA A 21 14.34 25.43 19.50
C ALA A 21 12.83 25.61 19.56
N ALA A 22 12.08 24.88 18.72
CA ALA A 22 10.62 24.86 18.75
C ALA A 22 10.02 23.86 19.77
N ALA A 23 10.88 23.09 20.47
CA ALA A 23 10.53 21.96 21.33
C ALA A 23 9.68 20.89 20.59
N VAL A 24 10.03 20.58 19.34
CA VAL A 24 9.32 19.62 18.48
C VAL A 24 10.16 18.34 18.32
N ASN A 25 9.56 17.19 18.61
CA ASN A 25 10.14 15.87 18.34
C ASN A 25 9.05 14.91 17.83
N LEU A 26 8.83 14.92 16.52
CA LEU A 26 7.76 14.17 15.88
C LEU A 26 8.31 13.05 14.98
N ASP A 27 7.66 11.89 15.04
CA ASP A 27 7.75 10.87 14.00
C ASP A 27 7.04 11.39 12.74
N LEU A 28 7.75 12.21 11.98
CA LEU A 28 7.25 12.99 10.85
C LEU A 28 8.40 13.24 9.87
N VAL A 29 8.14 13.18 8.57
CA VAL A 29 9.11 13.53 7.53
C VAL A 29 8.43 14.16 6.32
N TYR A 30 9.08 15.19 5.76
CA TYR A 30 8.77 15.70 4.43
C TYR A 30 9.36 14.77 3.38
N VAL A 31 8.49 14.14 2.60
CA VAL A 31 8.89 13.35 1.44
C VAL A 31 9.16 14.30 0.27
N THR A 32 8.30 15.30 0.12
CA THR A 32 8.45 16.49 -0.75
C THR A 32 8.11 17.71 0.10
N ASP A 33 8.25 18.93 -0.44
CA ASP A 33 7.81 20.14 0.28
C ASP A 33 6.30 20.20 0.55
N ARG A 34 5.52 19.39 -0.19
CA ARG A 34 4.06 19.39 -0.14
C ARG A 34 3.45 18.12 0.44
N ILE A 35 4.27 17.11 0.73
CA ILE A 35 3.80 15.82 1.20
C ILE A 35 4.58 15.37 2.43
N ILE A 36 3.84 15.18 3.52
CA ILE A 36 4.35 14.72 4.81
C ILE A 36 3.86 13.29 5.06
N ILE A 37 4.75 12.44 5.57
CA ILE A 37 4.37 11.19 6.23
C ILE A 37 4.62 11.32 7.72
N MET A 38 3.65 10.91 8.54
CA MET A 38 3.81 10.86 9.99
C MET A 38 3.30 9.57 10.64
N GLY A 39 3.73 9.33 11.87
CA GLY A 39 3.11 8.38 12.78
C GLY A 39 1.82 8.93 13.41
N TYR A 40 1.04 8.05 14.02
CA TYR A 40 -0.26 8.34 14.62
C TYR A 40 -0.23 9.57 15.57
N PRO A 41 -1.10 10.60 15.37
CA PRO A 41 -1.28 11.72 16.29
C PRO A 41 -2.13 11.29 17.50
N ALA A 42 -1.44 10.82 18.54
CA ALA A 42 -2.04 10.25 19.74
C ALA A 42 -2.48 11.32 20.75
N SER A 43 -3.54 10.98 21.50
CA SER A 43 -3.96 11.64 22.74
C SER A 43 -3.64 10.75 23.96
N GLY A 44 -3.73 11.32 25.16
CA GLY A 44 -3.55 10.58 26.42
C GLY A 44 -2.16 9.93 26.58
N VAL A 45 -2.12 8.78 27.24
CA VAL A 45 -0.90 8.02 27.56
C VAL A 45 -0.13 7.56 26.32
N ALA A 46 -0.81 7.29 25.21
CA ALA A 46 -0.15 6.92 23.95
C ALA A 46 0.75 8.05 23.41
N GLY A 47 0.45 9.31 23.74
CA GLY A 47 1.30 10.47 23.42
C GLY A 47 2.63 10.52 24.18
N LEU A 48 2.86 9.63 25.16
CA LEU A 48 4.18 9.50 25.79
C LEU A 48 5.19 8.86 24.84
N TYR A 49 4.75 7.93 23.99
CA TYR A 49 5.61 7.16 23.09
C TYR A 49 5.31 7.36 21.59
N ARG A 50 4.18 7.99 21.23
CA ARG A 50 3.82 8.44 19.86
C ARG A 50 3.87 9.97 19.74
N ASN A 51 3.50 10.48 18.57
CA ASN A 51 3.32 11.91 18.34
C ASN A 51 2.18 12.42 19.22
N ARG A 52 2.45 13.41 20.07
CA ARG A 52 1.38 14.10 20.81
C ARG A 52 0.60 14.95 19.83
N ARG A 53 -0.73 14.78 19.77
CA ARG A 53 -1.60 15.53 18.85
C ARG A 53 -1.44 17.04 18.97
N ARG A 54 -1.32 17.56 20.20
CA ARG A 54 -1.02 18.98 20.46
C ARG A 54 0.23 19.46 19.73
N ASP A 55 1.30 18.67 19.80
CA ASP A 55 2.59 19.06 19.24
C ASP A 55 2.55 18.97 17.70
N VAL A 56 1.78 18.01 17.16
CA VAL A 56 1.47 17.95 15.72
C VAL A 56 0.70 19.20 15.27
N LEU A 57 -0.38 19.58 15.96
CA LEU A 57 -1.15 20.78 15.61
C LEU A 57 -0.31 22.06 15.72
N LYS A 58 0.49 22.20 16.78
CA LYS A 58 1.43 23.32 16.92
C LYS A 58 2.38 23.40 15.73
N PHE A 59 2.97 22.27 15.34
CA PHE A 59 3.88 22.18 14.20
C PHE A 59 3.22 22.52 12.86
N LEU A 60 2.00 22.00 12.62
CA LEU A 60 1.27 22.23 11.38
C LEU A 60 0.81 23.68 11.26
N ASN A 61 0.19 24.22 12.30
CA ASN A 61 -0.36 25.57 12.27
C ASN A 61 0.76 26.63 12.22
N SER A 62 1.89 26.42 12.88
CA SER A 62 2.99 27.39 12.84
C SER A 62 3.71 27.46 11.50
N ARG A 63 3.68 26.39 10.69
CA ARG A 63 4.44 26.30 9.42
C ARG A 63 3.57 26.40 8.17
N HIS A 64 2.31 26.00 8.28
CA HIS A 64 1.39 25.87 7.14
C HIS A 64 0.05 26.58 7.38
N GLY A 65 -0.15 27.20 8.53
CA GLY A 65 -1.42 27.86 8.88
C GLY A 65 -2.59 26.90 8.71
N GLU A 66 -3.54 27.27 7.84
CA GLU A 66 -4.70 26.45 7.52
C GLU A 66 -4.52 25.52 6.31
N LYS A 67 -3.38 25.60 5.62
CA LYS A 67 -3.11 24.97 4.31
C LYS A 67 -2.63 23.52 4.42
N TRP A 68 -3.18 22.76 5.35
CA TRP A 68 -2.84 21.36 5.53
C TRP A 68 -4.08 20.47 5.61
N TRP A 69 -3.97 19.25 5.12
CA TRP A 69 -5.03 18.24 5.19
C TRP A 69 -4.48 16.86 5.46
N ILE A 70 -5.24 16.03 6.19
CA ILE A 70 -4.79 14.72 6.67
C ILE A 70 -5.52 13.58 5.97
N TRP A 71 -4.77 12.60 5.46
CA TRP A 71 -5.26 11.29 5.05
C TRP A 71 -4.96 10.25 6.14
N ASN A 72 -6.01 9.83 6.85
CA ASN A 72 -5.96 8.81 7.88
C ASN A 72 -6.29 7.43 7.30
N LEU A 73 -5.30 6.52 7.32
CA LEU A 73 -5.42 5.16 6.78
C LEU A 73 -5.73 4.10 7.84
N CYS A 74 -5.98 4.51 9.09
CA CYS A 74 -6.28 3.58 10.17
C CYS A 74 -7.79 3.22 10.21
N PRO A 75 -8.12 1.92 10.35
CA PRO A 75 -9.48 1.44 10.62
C PRO A 75 -10.13 2.09 11.85
N LEU A 76 -11.45 2.02 11.97
CA LEU A 76 -12.17 2.60 13.12
C LEU A 76 -11.78 1.96 14.45
N TYR A 77 -11.57 0.64 14.44
CA TYR A 77 -11.12 -0.12 15.61
C TYR A 77 -9.65 0.12 15.98
N GLU A 78 -8.90 0.91 15.21
CA GLU A 78 -7.47 1.11 15.41
C GLU A 78 -7.06 2.57 15.21
N ASN A 79 -6.55 3.27 16.23
CA ASN A 79 -5.94 4.60 16.06
C ASN A 79 -6.84 5.64 15.34
N ALA A 80 -8.16 5.49 15.43
CA ALA A 80 -9.13 6.47 14.95
C ALA A 80 -9.28 7.62 15.96
N TYR A 81 -9.70 8.77 15.46
CA TYR A 81 -9.95 9.98 16.25
C TYR A 81 -10.98 10.85 15.53
N SER A 82 -11.69 11.67 16.28
CA SER A 82 -12.71 12.53 15.70
C SER A 82 -12.06 13.63 14.83
N PRO A 83 -12.62 13.94 13.64
CA PRO A 83 -12.10 14.99 12.76
C PRO A 83 -11.99 16.36 13.45
N GLU A 84 -12.90 16.67 14.39
CA GLU A 84 -12.91 17.93 15.15
C GLU A 84 -11.61 18.14 15.92
N SER A 85 -11.01 17.05 16.41
CA SER A 85 -9.71 17.10 17.11
C SER A 85 -8.53 17.51 16.20
N MET A 86 -8.76 17.59 14.89
CA MET A 86 -7.85 18.07 13.87
C MET A 86 -8.52 19.14 12.98
N HIS A 87 -9.38 19.98 13.56
CA HIS A 87 -10.05 21.10 12.88
C HIS A 87 -10.88 20.69 11.64
N GLY A 88 -11.43 19.48 11.62
CA GLY A 88 -12.21 18.96 10.50
C GLY A 88 -11.40 18.63 9.24
N ARG A 89 -10.07 18.76 9.28
CA ARG A 89 -9.18 18.62 8.10
C ARG A 89 -8.62 17.19 7.97
N VAL A 90 -9.53 16.22 7.92
CA VAL A 90 -9.20 14.79 7.90
C VAL A 90 -10.10 14.04 6.94
N SER A 91 -9.51 13.34 5.97
CA SER A 91 -10.17 12.35 5.11
C SER A 91 -9.73 10.94 5.50
N ARG A 92 -10.67 9.99 5.50
CA ARG A 92 -10.43 8.62 5.96
C ARG A 92 -10.50 7.61 4.83
N TYR A 93 -9.45 6.79 4.75
CA TYR A 93 -9.26 5.73 3.77
C TYR A 93 -8.69 4.48 4.47
N PRO A 94 -9.47 3.87 5.39
CA PRO A 94 -9.00 2.81 6.25
C PRO A 94 -8.77 1.49 5.50
N PHE A 95 -7.70 0.80 5.88
CA PHE A 95 -7.50 -0.61 5.59
C PHE A 95 -6.59 -1.25 6.66
N PRO A 96 -6.66 -2.57 6.88
CA PRO A 96 -5.98 -3.19 8.02
C PRO A 96 -4.45 -3.10 7.95
N ASP A 97 -3.83 -3.17 9.12
CA ASP A 97 -2.38 -3.14 9.17
C ASP A 97 -1.79 -4.39 8.52
N HIS A 98 -0.64 -4.22 7.85
CA HIS A 98 0.02 -5.29 7.10
C HIS A 98 -0.76 -5.88 5.90
N HIS A 99 -1.87 -5.27 5.51
CA HIS A 99 -2.65 -5.64 4.33
C HIS A 99 -2.45 -4.58 3.22
N PRO A 100 -2.50 -4.94 1.93
CA PRO A 100 -2.72 -3.96 0.87
C PRO A 100 -4.20 -3.54 0.88
N PRO A 101 -4.55 -2.28 0.53
CA PRO A 101 -5.96 -1.85 0.51
C PRO A 101 -6.75 -2.55 -0.61
N PRO A 102 -8.09 -2.53 -0.58
CA PRO A 102 -8.86 -2.80 -1.80
C PRO A 102 -8.33 -1.91 -2.92
N LEU A 103 -8.06 -2.48 -4.10
CA LEU A 103 -7.44 -1.70 -5.18
C LEU A 103 -8.26 -0.43 -5.52
N PRO A 104 -9.61 -0.47 -5.55
CA PRO A 104 -10.41 0.71 -5.85
C PRO A 104 -10.34 1.86 -4.83
N LEU A 105 -9.85 1.61 -3.63
CA LEU A 105 -9.70 2.63 -2.59
C LEU A 105 -8.61 3.68 -2.95
N LEU A 106 -7.56 3.23 -3.65
CA LEU A 106 -6.39 4.07 -3.93
C LEU A 106 -6.68 5.18 -4.95
N PRO A 107 -7.36 4.94 -6.09
CA PRO A 107 -7.74 6.02 -7.01
C PRO A 107 -8.62 7.09 -6.36
N LEU A 108 -9.52 6.71 -5.46
CA LEU A 108 -10.36 7.66 -4.72
C LEU A 108 -9.53 8.57 -3.81
N ALA A 109 -8.63 7.97 -3.03
CA ALA A 109 -7.76 8.70 -2.12
C ALA A 109 -6.79 9.62 -2.88
N VAL A 110 -6.23 9.15 -3.98
CA VAL A 110 -5.37 9.92 -4.88
C VAL A 110 -6.14 11.09 -5.48
N ARG A 111 -7.39 10.87 -5.93
CA ARG A 111 -8.24 11.92 -6.48
C ARG A 111 -8.49 13.06 -5.51
N GLU A 112 -8.89 12.75 -4.29
CA GLU A 112 -9.08 13.76 -3.25
C GLU A 112 -7.77 14.49 -2.92
N MET A 113 -6.64 13.78 -2.88
CA MET A 113 -5.33 14.39 -2.63
C MET A 113 -4.87 15.34 -3.73
N THR A 114 -5.07 14.96 -4.99
CA THR A 114 -4.76 15.78 -6.15
C THR A 114 -5.56 17.08 -6.11
N ALA A 115 -6.88 17.01 -5.93
CA ALA A 115 -7.72 18.21 -5.86
C ALA A 115 -7.37 19.14 -4.70
N TRP A 116 -6.91 18.59 -3.57
CA TRP A 116 -6.49 19.40 -2.42
C TRP A 116 -5.26 20.22 -2.79
N LEU A 117 -4.25 19.53 -3.32
CA LEU A 117 -2.96 20.10 -3.65
C LEU A 117 -3.03 21.03 -4.87
N GLU A 118 -3.91 20.78 -5.83
CA GLU A 118 -4.08 21.68 -6.98
C GLU A 118 -4.79 22.98 -6.61
N GLY A 119 -5.59 22.99 -5.54
CA GLY A 119 -6.34 24.19 -5.14
C GLY A 119 -5.50 25.35 -4.59
N ASP A 120 -4.26 25.12 -4.15
CA ASP A 120 -3.31 26.18 -3.73
C ASP A 120 -1.88 25.58 -3.67
N ALA A 121 -0.90 26.28 -4.25
CA ALA A 121 0.50 25.84 -4.32
C ALA A 121 1.18 25.66 -2.95
N GLU A 122 0.69 26.34 -1.91
CA GLU A 122 1.18 26.21 -0.55
C GLU A 122 0.51 25.10 0.25
N ARG A 123 -0.58 24.51 -0.26
CA ARG A 123 -1.25 23.39 0.41
C ARG A 123 -0.35 22.18 0.49
N ILE A 124 -0.41 21.53 1.66
CA ILE A 124 0.31 20.29 1.94
C ILE A 124 -0.64 19.14 2.27
N ALA A 125 -0.25 17.93 1.91
CA ALA A 125 -0.92 16.70 2.26
C ALA A 125 -0.15 15.92 3.33
N ILE A 126 -0.85 15.43 4.33
CA ILE A 126 -0.27 14.68 5.44
C ILE A 126 -0.87 13.27 5.44
N ILE A 127 -0.05 12.27 5.14
CA ILE A 127 -0.49 10.87 5.12
C ILE A 127 -0.03 10.22 6.42
N HIS A 128 -0.94 9.59 7.15
CA HIS A 128 -0.55 8.82 8.32
C HIS A 128 -1.29 7.48 8.42
N CYS A 129 -0.66 6.58 9.16
CA CYS A 129 -1.29 5.36 9.69
C CYS A 129 -0.86 5.20 11.15
N LYS A 130 -0.69 3.97 11.65
CA LYS A 130 -0.08 3.72 12.97
C LYS A 130 1.36 4.25 13.00
N ALA A 131 2.24 3.68 12.17
CA ALA A 131 3.67 3.94 12.19
C ALA A 131 4.18 4.82 11.02
N GLY A 132 3.31 5.21 10.10
CA GLY A 132 3.67 5.97 8.90
C GLY A 132 4.64 5.21 7.98
N LYS A 133 4.47 3.90 7.79
CA LYS A 133 5.41 3.08 6.99
C LYS A 133 4.68 2.35 5.88
N GLY A 134 3.93 1.31 6.25
CA GLY A 134 3.29 0.43 5.28
C GLY A 134 2.16 1.11 4.53
N ARG A 135 1.03 1.31 5.22
CA ARG A 135 -0.19 1.88 4.64
C ARG A 135 0.08 3.26 4.01
N SER A 136 0.76 4.14 4.75
CA SER A 136 1.13 5.48 4.27
C SER A 136 2.04 5.44 3.05
N GLY A 137 2.99 4.49 3.00
CA GLY A 137 3.84 4.30 1.84
C GLY A 137 3.04 3.89 0.60
N THR A 138 2.05 2.99 0.75
CA THR A 138 1.18 2.59 -0.37
C THR A 138 0.46 3.79 -0.98
N LEU A 139 -0.27 4.59 -0.17
CA LEU A 139 -0.99 5.76 -0.69
C LEU A 139 -0.04 6.81 -1.29
N LEU A 140 1.09 7.10 -0.63
CA LEU A 140 2.09 8.03 -1.17
C LEU A 140 2.59 7.56 -2.54
N CYS A 141 2.96 6.29 -2.65
CA CYS A 141 3.49 5.76 -3.90
C CYS A 141 2.43 5.80 -5.00
N SER A 142 1.18 5.46 -4.69
CA SER A 142 0.05 5.61 -5.62
C SER A 142 -0.09 7.06 -6.10
N TYR A 143 -0.06 8.05 -5.19
CA TYR A 143 -0.13 9.46 -5.57
C TYR A 143 1.05 9.87 -6.46
N MET A 144 2.28 9.48 -6.15
CA MET A 144 3.44 9.80 -7.00
C MET A 144 3.37 9.14 -8.39
N LEU A 145 2.76 7.95 -8.47
CA LEU A 145 2.55 7.23 -9.72
C LEU A 145 1.47 7.87 -10.59
N SER A 146 0.49 8.57 -10.01
CA SER A 146 -0.55 9.29 -10.77
C SER A 146 -0.09 10.63 -11.34
N LEU A 147 1.02 11.19 -10.85
CA LEU A 147 1.54 12.47 -11.35
C LEU A 147 2.09 12.33 -12.78
N PRO A 148 2.26 13.40 -13.56
CA PRO A 148 2.98 13.32 -14.82
C PRO A 148 4.48 13.03 -14.62
N ALA A 149 5.09 13.68 -13.62
CA ALA A 149 6.50 13.52 -13.27
C ALA A 149 6.69 13.39 -11.75
N LEU A 150 7.80 12.80 -11.33
CA LEU A 150 8.11 12.67 -9.91
C LEU A 150 8.47 14.03 -9.32
N PRO A 151 7.87 14.40 -8.17
CA PRO A 151 8.23 15.63 -7.49
C PRO A 151 9.67 15.53 -6.97
N PRO A 152 10.40 16.64 -6.92
CA PRO A 152 11.74 16.64 -6.37
C PRO A 152 11.72 16.31 -4.88
N VAL A 153 12.88 15.90 -4.36
CA VAL A 153 13.12 15.93 -2.91
C VAL A 153 12.88 17.34 -2.37
N PRO A 154 12.58 17.50 -1.06
CA PRO A 154 12.26 18.81 -0.51
C PRO A 154 13.35 19.84 -0.78
N GLN A 155 12.96 21.06 -1.14
CA GLN A 155 13.88 22.16 -1.43
C GLN A 155 13.74 23.29 -0.41
N LEU A 156 12.58 23.41 0.24
CA LEU A 156 12.33 24.48 1.19
C LEU A 156 12.99 24.20 2.54
N ASP A 157 13.56 25.22 3.16
CA ASP A 157 14.23 25.08 4.45
C ASP A 157 13.28 24.59 5.56
N ARG A 158 12.00 24.99 5.48
CA ARG A 158 10.94 24.54 6.41
C ARG A 158 10.74 23.02 6.43
N SER A 159 11.18 22.32 5.37
CA SER A 159 11.05 20.88 5.20
C SER A 159 12.18 20.08 5.85
N TYR A 160 13.21 20.76 6.33
CA TYR A 160 14.39 20.15 6.95
C TYR A 160 14.45 20.46 8.44
N THR A 161 15.12 19.56 9.17
CA THR A 161 15.48 19.80 10.57
C THR A 161 16.65 20.80 10.64
N PRO A 162 16.83 21.52 11.76
CA PRO A 162 17.98 22.42 11.93
C PRO A 162 19.33 21.73 11.69
N LYS A 163 19.46 20.47 12.09
CA LYS A 163 20.65 19.66 11.84
C LYS A 163 20.89 19.39 10.35
N GLU A 164 19.84 19.10 9.59
CA GLU A 164 19.95 18.88 8.15
C GLU A 164 20.23 20.17 7.39
N LEU A 165 19.68 21.30 7.82
CA LEU A 165 19.98 22.63 7.28
C LEU A 165 21.45 22.98 7.46
N ALA A 166 21.99 22.82 8.67
CA ALA A 166 23.41 23.04 8.94
C ALA A 166 24.32 22.17 8.05
N ARG A 167 23.95 20.90 7.85
CA ARG A 167 24.68 20.00 6.93
C ARG A 167 24.61 20.47 5.48
N ARG A 168 23.45 20.97 5.02
CA ARG A 168 23.30 21.51 3.66
C ARG A 168 24.12 22.77 3.45
N ALA A 169 24.21 23.64 4.45
CA ALA A 169 25.05 24.84 4.41
C ALA A 169 26.53 24.46 4.26
N ALA A 170 27.03 23.54 5.11
CA ALA A 170 28.41 23.08 5.02
C ALA A 170 28.77 22.46 3.65
N LEU A 171 27.86 21.67 3.06
CA LEU A 171 28.08 21.09 1.73
C LEU A 171 28.13 22.14 0.60
N ARG A 172 27.42 23.27 0.76
CA ARG A 172 27.48 24.39 -0.19
C ARG A 172 28.82 25.12 -0.08
N GLU A 173 29.25 25.40 1.16
CA GLU A 173 30.56 25.99 1.42
C GLU A 173 31.71 25.12 0.87
N GLU A 174 31.65 23.80 1.06
CA GLU A 174 32.66 22.87 0.50
C GLU A 174 32.66 22.84 -1.03
N ALA A 175 31.49 22.91 -1.68
CA ALA A 175 31.37 22.93 -3.13
C ALA A 175 31.87 24.25 -3.74
N GLU A 176 31.67 25.37 -3.04
CA GLU A 176 32.18 26.69 -3.43
C GLU A 176 33.69 26.79 -3.27
N VAL A 177 34.28 26.15 -2.25
CA VAL A 177 35.73 26.10 -2.04
C VAL A 177 36.44 25.17 -3.04
N GLY A 178 35.74 24.18 -3.59
CA GLY A 178 36.29 23.18 -4.54
C GLY A 178 36.34 23.61 -6.02
N ASN A 179 35.80 24.77 -6.39
CA ASN A 179 35.66 25.18 -7.80
C ASN A 179 36.10 26.65 -8.03
N PRO A 180 37.40 26.95 -8.17
CA PRO A 180 37.85 28.30 -8.43
C PRO A 180 37.84 28.57 -9.94
N SER A 181 36.73 29.08 -10.50
CA SER A 181 36.82 29.87 -11.74
C SER A 181 35.69 30.88 -11.93
N SER A 182 36.14 32.07 -12.33
CA SER A 182 35.46 33.31 -12.76
C SER A 182 34.48 33.97 -11.81
N SER A 183 35.03 34.94 -11.09
CA SER A 183 34.37 36.17 -10.68
C SER A 183 33.56 36.81 -11.83
N ASP A 184 32.28 37.05 -11.60
CA ASP A 184 31.60 38.23 -12.14
C ASP A 184 30.87 38.92 -10.99
N GLU A 185 31.31 40.13 -10.68
CA GLU A 185 30.71 41.05 -9.71
C GLU A 185 29.47 41.71 -10.33
N SER A 186 28.27 41.24 -9.98
CA SER A 186 26.98 41.95 -9.93
C SER A 186 25.92 40.87 -9.70
N ASP A 187 25.23 40.75 -8.57
CA ASP A 187 24.41 41.73 -7.88
C ASP A 187 24.42 41.45 -6.37
N ARG A 188 24.75 42.45 -5.55
CA ARG A 188 24.51 42.41 -4.10
C ARG A 188 23.13 43.01 -3.83
N GLU A 189 22.13 42.18 -3.57
CA GLU A 189 20.93 42.60 -2.85
C GLU A 189 20.89 41.96 -1.45
N GLY A 190 20.62 42.83 -0.47
CA GLY A 190 20.99 42.66 0.93
C GLY A 190 20.14 41.67 1.71
N TRP A 191 20.82 40.89 2.55
CA TRP A 191 20.22 40.17 3.66
C TRP A 191 20.03 41.14 4.84
N VAL A 192 18.80 41.32 5.32
CA VAL A 192 18.53 41.95 6.61
C VAL A 192 18.49 40.88 7.68
N HIS A 193 19.52 40.85 8.52
CA HIS A 193 19.49 40.16 9.80
C HIS A 193 18.55 40.89 10.77
N ILE A 194 17.52 40.21 11.28
CA ILE A 194 16.88 40.62 12.53
C ILE A 194 17.35 39.68 13.63
N GLY A 195 18.45 40.08 14.27
CA GLY A 195 18.88 39.57 15.57
C GLY A 195 18.06 40.23 16.69
N GLY A 196 17.85 39.48 17.78
CA GLY A 196 16.99 39.87 18.88
C GLY A 196 17.49 41.04 19.73
N GLY A 197 16.56 41.65 20.47
CA GLY A 197 16.83 42.67 21.47
C GLY A 197 15.58 43.14 22.21
N HIS A 198 15.51 42.80 23.50
CA HIS A 198 14.83 43.44 24.63
C HIS A 198 13.78 44.57 24.45
N ALA A 199 12.62 44.33 25.07
CA ALA A 199 11.83 45.15 26.01
C ALA A 199 11.40 46.61 25.68
N VAL A 200 10.25 46.95 26.30
CA VAL A 200 9.54 48.26 26.36
C VAL A 200 8.56 48.43 25.18
N THR A 201 7.24 48.62 25.31
CA THR A 201 6.42 49.23 26.36
C THR A 201 4.97 48.73 26.28
N SER A 202 4.29 48.79 27.42
CA SER A 202 2.83 48.68 27.62
C SER A 202 1.97 49.39 26.57
N VAL A 203 1.03 48.67 25.96
CA VAL A 203 -0.17 49.24 25.32
C VAL A 203 -1.40 48.66 26.01
N ARG A 204 -2.22 49.58 26.53
CA ARG A 204 -3.44 49.32 27.30
C ARG A 204 -4.49 48.62 26.44
N VAL A 205 -5.12 47.62 27.05
CA VAL A 205 -6.36 47.01 26.58
C VAL A 205 -7.48 48.03 26.74
N ASN A 206 -8.11 48.42 25.64
CA ASN A 206 -9.46 48.97 25.67
C ASN A 206 -10.39 47.90 25.13
N ASP A 207 -11.21 47.39 26.04
CA ASP A 207 -12.27 46.43 25.83
C ASP A 207 -13.49 47.21 25.34
N THR A 208 -13.86 47.04 24.07
CA THR A 208 -15.19 47.40 23.58
C THR A 208 -15.72 46.23 22.77
N ARG A 209 -16.61 45.48 23.42
CA ARG A 209 -17.55 44.55 22.80
C ARG A 209 -18.35 45.25 21.71
N GLU A 210 -18.31 44.71 20.50
CA GLU A 210 -19.46 44.72 19.60
C GLU A 210 -19.66 43.32 19.03
N GLU A 211 -20.88 42.84 19.20
CA GLU A 211 -21.42 41.60 18.67
C GLU A 211 -21.48 41.66 17.15
N GLY A 212 -20.92 40.65 16.49
CA GLY A 212 -21.01 40.48 15.04
C GLY A 212 -20.51 39.10 14.68
N GLY A 213 -21.43 38.14 14.60
CA GLY A 213 -21.12 36.77 14.17
C GLY A 213 -20.56 36.77 12.76
N ALA A 214 -19.25 36.53 12.65
CA ALA A 214 -18.63 36.14 11.39
C ALA A 214 -18.65 34.61 11.32
N SER A 215 -19.67 34.05 10.66
CA SER A 215 -19.65 32.64 10.28
C SER A 215 -18.55 32.42 9.25
N THR A 216 -17.57 31.61 9.58
CA THR A 216 -16.57 31.11 8.62
C THR A 216 -17.27 30.21 7.59
N PRO A 217 -17.05 30.36 6.27
CA PRO A 217 -17.61 29.46 5.27
C PRO A 217 -16.73 28.20 5.21
N ALA A 218 -16.95 27.27 6.13
CA ALA A 218 -16.39 25.92 6.06
C ALA A 218 -17.50 24.89 5.75
N HIS A 219 -18.46 25.27 4.91
CA HIS A 219 -19.39 24.33 4.29
C HIS A 219 -18.80 23.88 2.96
N SER A 220 -18.45 22.60 2.88
CA SER A 220 -18.25 21.78 1.66
C SER A 220 -18.29 22.57 0.34
N GLU A 221 -17.21 23.27 -0.01
CA GLU A 221 -17.14 23.94 -1.30
C GLU A 221 -16.77 22.91 -2.39
N ARG A 222 -17.67 22.79 -3.37
CA ARG A 222 -17.45 22.03 -4.60
C ARG A 222 -16.44 22.79 -5.45
N ILE A 223 -15.26 22.22 -5.65
CA ILE A 223 -14.24 22.79 -6.53
C ILE A 223 -14.35 22.10 -7.89
N ASN A 224 -14.62 22.88 -8.93
CA ASN A 224 -14.52 22.40 -10.32
C ASN A 224 -13.04 22.41 -10.73
N VAL A 225 -12.49 21.24 -11.00
CA VAL A 225 -11.13 21.11 -11.54
C VAL A 225 -11.24 20.99 -13.05
N ALA A 226 -10.61 21.93 -13.77
CA ALA A 226 -10.55 21.89 -15.22
C ALA A 226 -9.67 20.72 -15.69
N PRO A 227 -9.97 20.08 -16.84
CA PRO A 227 -9.09 19.06 -17.40
C PRO A 227 -7.71 19.65 -17.70
N VAL A 228 -6.66 18.85 -17.50
CA VAL A 228 -5.28 19.22 -17.86
C VAL A 228 -5.21 19.46 -19.37
N ALA A 229 -4.91 20.69 -19.77
CA ALA A 229 -4.81 21.07 -21.17
C ALA A 229 -3.64 20.34 -21.86
N ARG A 230 -3.94 19.53 -22.88
CA ARG A 230 -2.97 19.18 -23.91
C ARG A 230 -2.80 20.39 -24.81
N SER A 231 -1.55 20.84 -24.97
CA SER A 231 -1.19 21.86 -25.96
C SER A 231 -1.43 21.31 -27.36
N ILE A 232 -2.38 21.91 -28.09
CA ILE A 232 -2.45 21.81 -29.55
C ILE A 232 -2.81 23.19 -30.08
N ASN A 233 -1.88 23.81 -30.80
CA ASN A 233 -2.08 25.09 -31.42
C ASN A 233 -2.93 24.94 -32.71
N SER A 234 -3.84 25.91 -32.88
CA SER A 234 -4.38 26.48 -34.12
C SER A 234 -5.73 26.01 -34.72
N SER A 235 -6.66 26.98 -34.67
CA SER A 235 -7.58 27.46 -35.72
C SER A 235 -8.94 26.78 -35.97
N THR A 236 -9.97 27.45 -35.43
CA THR A 236 -11.38 27.69 -35.84
C THR A 236 -11.80 27.21 -37.25
N THR A 237 -12.88 26.44 -37.43
CA THR A 237 -14.29 26.86 -37.64
C THR A 237 -15.23 25.68 -37.99
N THR A 238 -16.52 25.86 -37.65
CA THR A 238 -17.76 25.20 -38.13
C THR A 238 -18.19 23.81 -37.61
N LEU A 239 -19.45 23.80 -37.14
CA LEU A 239 -20.26 22.69 -36.66
C LEU A 239 -20.67 21.72 -37.80
N SER A 240 -20.45 20.43 -37.58
CA SER A 240 -21.28 19.35 -38.13
C SER A 240 -21.23 18.12 -37.22
N GLN A 241 -22.39 17.49 -37.04
CA GLN A 241 -22.67 16.34 -36.17
C GLN A 241 -21.93 15.03 -36.59
N PRO A 242 -21.93 13.98 -35.74
CA PRO A 242 -20.81 13.05 -35.62
C PRO A 242 -20.85 11.94 -36.67
N SER A 243 -19.68 11.64 -37.25
CA SER A 243 -19.42 10.34 -37.87
C SER A 243 -18.83 9.41 -36.80
N PRO A 244 -19.20 8.12 -36.76
CA PRO A 244 -18.63 7.17 -35.81
C PRO A 244 -17.11 7.04 -36.07
N PRO A 245 -16.27 7.01 -35.03
CA PRO A 245 -14.83 6.86 -35.23
C PRO A 245 -14.56 5.47 -35.83
N PRO A 246 -13.61 5.37 -36.78
CA PRO A 246 -13.15 4.08 -37.28
C PRO A 246 -12.50 3.32 -36.13
N SER A 247 -12.84 2.05 -36.02
CA SER A 247 -12.22 1.08 -35.12
C SER A 247 -10.70 1.10 -35.32
N VAL A 248 -9.99 1.77 -34.41
CA VAL A 248 -8.55 1.58 -34.28
C VAL A 248 -8.39 0.34 -33.43
N ASP A 249 -8.06 -0.77 -34.08
CA ASP A 249 -7.63 -1.99 -33.42
C ASP A 249 -6.39 -1.67 -32.58
N ILE A 250 -6.59 -1.52 -31.28
CA ILE A 250 -5.50 -1.48 -30.31
C ILE A 250 -4.99 -2.91 -30.21
N PRO A 251 -3.71 -3.20 -30.52
CA PRO A 251 -3.17 -4.53 -30.35
C PRO A 251 -3.18 -4.88 -28.85
N VAL A 252 -4.09 -5.77 -28.47
CA VAL A 252 -4.16 -6.36 -27.13
C VAL A 252 -2.92 -7.24 -26.97
N SER A 253 -1.98 -6.81 -26.13
CA SER A 253 -0.80 -7.61 -25.78
C SER A 253 -1.24 -8.92 -25.13
N THR A 254 -0.94 -10.06 -25.76
CA THR A 254 -1.43 -11.40 -25.41
C THR A 254 -0.57 -12.14 -24.37
N HIS A 255 0.21 -11.44 -23.55
CA HIS A 255 1.03 -12.08 -22.52
C HIS A 255 0.55 -11.70 -21.11
N PRO A 256 0.52 -12.66 -20.15
CA PRO A 256 0.29 -12.31 -18.75
C PRO A 256 1.29 -11.22 -18.36
N ILE A 257 0.78 -10.14 -17.78
CA ILE A 257 1.60 -8.98 -17.43
C ILE A 257 2.69 -9.46 -16.45
N ASP A 258 3.96 -9.41 -16.85
CA ASP A 258 5.07 -9.63 -15.93
C ASP A 258 5.12 -8.43 -14.99
N VAL A 259 4.45 -8.56 -13.84
CA VAL A 259 4.39 -7.52 -12.80
C VAL A 259 5.78 -7.26 -12.22
N GLY A 260 6.88 -7.76 -12.77
CA GLY A 260 8.24 -7.24 -12.54
C GLY A 260 8.82 -7.54 -11.15
N ASP A 261 8.17 -8.39 -10.36
CA ASP A 261 8.61 -8.83 -9.03
C ASP A 261 9.03 -10.30 -9.01
N GLU A 262 8.81 -11.05 -10.10
CA GLU A 262 8.93 -12.52 -10.16
C GLU A 262 10.35 -12.99 -10.46
N ARG A 263 11.15 -12.15 -11.13
CA ARG A 263 12.53 -12.46 -11.52
C ARG A 263 13.57 -11.63 -10.74
N PRO A 264 14.81 -12.12 -10.60
CA PRO A 264 15.94 -11.34 -10.13
C PRO A 264 16.09 -9.99 -10.85
N ALA A 265 16.68 -9.00 -10.17
CA ALA A 265 16.93 -7.71 -10.78
C ALA A 265 17.93 -7.85 -11.93
N GLY A 266 17.55 -7.42 -13.15
CA GLY A 266 18.40 -7.45 -14.34
C GLY A 266 18.09 -8.54 -15.35
N GLU A 267 17.11 -9.41 -15.10
CA GLU A 267 16.71 -10.44 -16.08
C GLU A 267 15.72 -9.91 -17.16
N PRO A 268 15.78 -10.46 -18.40
CA PRO A 268 14.78 -10.22 -19.44
C PRO A 268 13.37 -10.63 -18.97
N GLY A 269 12.33 -9.87 -19.35
CA GLY A 269 10.94 -10.04 -18.88
C GLY A 269 10.50 -8.98 -17.85
N GLN A 270 11.44 -8.27 -17.24
CA GLN A 270 11.16 -7.10 -16.38
C GLN A 270 10.80 -5.84 -17.20
N GLU A 271 10.04 -5.98 -18.29
CA GLU A 271 9.87 -4.97 -19.35
C GLU A 271 9.23 -3.66 -18.84
N ASP A 272 8.37 -3.73 -17.82
CA ASP A 272 7.82 -2.54 -17.13
C ASP A 272 8.87 -1.73 -16.34
N ARG A 273 10.11 -2.21 -16.21
CA ARG A 273 11.23 -1.38 -15.73
C ARG A 273 11.75 -0.40 -16.78
N ALA A 274 11.28 -0.45 -18.04
CA ALA A 274 11.78 0.43 -19.09
C ALA A 274 11.63 1.92 -18.71
N ASP A 275 10.58 2.30 -17.96
CA ASP A 275 10.40 3.66 -17.47
C ASP A 275 11.07 3.92 -16.09
N GLY A 276 11.41 2.86 -15.36
CA GLY A 276 12.02 2.89 -14.02
C GLY A 276 11.18 3.58 -12.94
N ARG A 277 9.93 3.92 -13.21
CA ARG A 277 9.16 4.89 -12.43
C ARG A 277 8.74 4.36 -11.06
N VAL A 278 8.22 3.14 -11.01
CA VAL A 278 7.83 2.48 -9.76
C VAL A 278 9.03 2.32 -8.82
N ASP A 279 10.20 1.93 -9.35
CA ASP A 279 11.42 1.81 -8.56
C ASP A 279 11.96 3.18 -8.10
N ALA A 280 11.87 4.21 -8.93
CA ALA A 280 12.21 5.58 -8.55
C ALA A 280 11.32 6.13 -7.42
N VAL A 281 10.01 5.88 -7.47
CA VAL A 281 9.07 6.20 -6.38
C VAL A 281 9.47 5.50 -5.09
N PHE A 282 9.80 4.20 -5.14
CA PHE A 282 10.23 3.47 -3.95
C PHE A 282 11.56 3.94 -3.40
N LYS A 283 12.50 4.33 -4.27
CA LYS A 283 13.78 4.92 -3.87
C LYS A 283 13.56 6.26 -3.15
N LEU A 284 12.70 7.12 -3.67
CA LEU A 284 12.34 8.39 -3.05
C LEU A 284 11.67 8.17 -1.68
N HIS A 285 10.62 7.34 -1.61
CA HIS A 285 9.96 7.02 -0.35
C HIS A 285 10.93 6.44 0.68
N SER A 286 11.74 5.45 0.30
CA SER A 286 12.66 4.78 1.22
C SER A 286 13.76 5.71 1.71
N SER A 287 14.36 6.51 0.82
CA SER A 287 15.45 7.44 1.18
C SER A 287 15.03 8.51 2.19
N ARG A 288 13.74 8.90 2.19
CA ARG A 288 13.20 9.90 3.11
C ARG A 288 12.67 9.28 4.40
N ARG A 289 11.92 8.17 4.31
CA ARG A 289 11.18 7.64 5.47
C ARG A 289 11.98 6.63 6.30
N MET A 290 12.82 5.84 5.64
CA MET A 290 13.51 4.69 6.23
C MET A 290 15.01 4.96 6.29
N LYS A 291 15.70 4.53 7.37
CA LYS A 291 17.16 4.38 7.30
C LYS A 291 17.52 3.32 6.25
N PRO A 292 18.64 3.47 5.52
CA PRO A 292 19.12 2.45 4.59
C PRO A 292 19.22 1.09 5.27
N THR A 293 18.66 0.05 4.67
CA THR A 293 18.81 -1.35 5.14
C THR A 293 19.89 -2.05 4.32
N SER A 294 20.56 -3.05 4.90
CA SER A 294 21.58 -3.86 4.22
C SER A 294 21.07 -4.59 2.97
N THR A 295 19.76 -4.82 2.88
CA THR A 295 19.10 -5.50 1.75
C THR A 295 18.63 -4.55 0.63
N GLY A 296 18.80 -3.23 0.78
CA GLY A 296 18.44 -2.24 -0.25
C GLY A 296 16.94 -2.04 -0.55
N ARG A 297 16.05 -2.92 -0.09
CA ARG A 297 14.59 -2.85 -0.35
C ARG A 297 13.83 -2.35 0.90
N GLY A 298 13.52 -1.05 0.96
CA GLY A 298 12.87 -0.40 2.11
C GLY A 298 11.34 -0.59 2.26
N VAL A 299 10.68 -1.21 1.27
CA VAL A 299 9.22 -1.38 1.17
C VAL A 299 8.87 -2.86 1.00
N SER A 300 7.82 -3.35 1.67
CA SER A 300 7.37 -4.76 1.60
C SER A 300 6.84 -5.11 0.21
N ILE A 301 6.97 -6.38 -0.19
CA ILE A 301 6.70 -6.84 -1.55
C ILE A 301 5.25 -6.69 -2.03
N PRO A 302 4.20 -6.97 -1.23
CA PRO A 302 2.82 -6.76 -1.69
C PRO A 302 2.50 -5.31 -1.99
N LYS A 303 3.19 -4.39 -1.32
CA LYS A 303 3.05 -2.96 -1.63
C LYS A 303 3.68 -2.63 -2.96
N ARG A 304 4.74 -3.33 -3.36
CA ARG A 304 5.32 -3.23 -4.71
C ARG A 304 4.34 -3.73 -5.75
N ARG A 305 3.82 -4.94 -5.56
CA ARG A 305 2.76 -5.53 -6.39
C ARG A 305 1.53 -4.62 -6.53
N TRP A 306 0.99 -4.10 -5.41
CA TRP A 306 -0.16 -3.19 -5.45
C TRP A 306 0.14 -1.86 -6.14
N CYS A 307 1.31 -1.26 -5.88
CA CYS A 307 1.69 -0.02 -6.56
C CYS A 307 1.84 -0.24 -8.07
N ARG A 308 2.23 -1.43 -8.51
CA ARG A 308 2.27 -1.77 -9.93
C ARG A 308 0.87 -1.93 -10.53
N TYR A 309 -0.05 -2.60 -9.84
CA TYR A 309 -1.45 -2.63 -10.28
C TYR A 309 -2.00 -1.22 -10.45
N ILE A 310 -1.71 -0.33 -9.50
CA ILE A 310 -2.10 1.08 -9.59
C ILE A 310 -1.39 1.83 -10.71
N HIS A 311 -0.10 1.55 -10.94
CA HIS A 311 0.63 2.16 -12.04
C HIS A 311 -0.01 1.79 -13.39
N LEU A 312 -0.30 0.51 -13.61
CA LEU A 312 -1.01 0.04 -14.81
C LEU A 312 -2.39 0.69 -14.92
N LEU A 313 -3.12 0.77 -13.80
CA LEU A 313 -4.45 1.39 -13.76
C LEU A 313 -4.42 2.88 -14.13
N PHE A 314 -3.44 3.65 -13.64
CA PHE A 314 -3.30 5.08 -13.96
C PHE A 314 -2.74 5.37 -15.35
N ASN A 315 -2.23 4.36 -16.04
CA ASN A 315 -1.71 4.50 -17.41
C ASN A 315 -2.62 3.83 -18.45
N ASP A 316 -3.87 3.51 -18.09
CA ASP A 316 -4.84 2.81 -18.95
C ASP A 316 -4.31 1.47 -19.50
N GLN A 317 -3.47 0.79 -18.70
CA GLN A 317 -2.81 -0.49 -19.01
C GLN A 317 -3.29 -1.62 -18.10
N ALA A 318 -4.37 -1.42 -17.34
CA ALA A 318 -4.96 -2.49 -16.56
C ALA A 318 -5.54 -3.59 -17.48
N PRO A 319 -5.48 -4.87 -17.08
CA PRO A 319 -6.07 -5.98 -17.85
C PRO A 319 -7.53 -5.72 -18.21
N THR A 320 -7.95 -6.04 -19.43
CA THR A 320 -9.36 -5.92 -19.84
C THR A 320 -10.27 -6.77 -18.95
N SER A 321 -9.80 -7.94 -18.52
CA SER A 321 -10.49 -8.81 -17.56
C SER A 321 -10.73 -8.17 -16.19
N TYR A 322 -9.91 -7.21 -15.77
CA TYR A 322 -10.12 -6.44 -14.54
C TYR A 322 -11.17 -5.33 -14.72
N LEU A 323 -11.16 -4.68 -15.89
CA LEU A 323 -12.06 -3.58 -16.22
C LEU A 323 -13.42 -4.04 -16.77
N ALA A 324 -13.55 -5.33 -17.09
CA ALA A 324 -14.75 -5.89 -17.69
C ALA A 324 -15.97 -5.70 -16.76
N PRO A 325 -17.12 -5.24 -17.30
CA PRO A 325 -18.34 -5.12 -16.51
C PRO A 325 -18.91 -6.49 -16.10
N LYS A 326 -18.56 -7.54 -16.85
CA LYS A 326 -18.96 -8.91 -16.56
C LYS A 326 -17.88 -9.58 -15.73
N VAL A 327 -18.29 -10.12 -14.58
CA VAL A 327 -17.40 -10.86 -13.68
C VAL A 327 -16.90 -12.13 -14.36
N GLN A 328 -15.58 -12.25 -14.48
CA GLN A 328 -14.90 -13.46 -14.92
C GLN A 328 -14.41 -14.24 -13.70
N ARG A 329 -14.31 -15.56 -13.82
CA ARG A 329 -14.08 -16.46 -12.69
C ARG A 329 -12.92 -17.41 -12.94
N VAL A 330 -12.22 -17.76 -11.87
CA VAL A 330 -11.13 -18.75 -11.88
C VAL A 330 -11.30 -19.70 -10.70
N ARG A 331 -11.04 -20.99 -10.91
CA ARG A 331 -11.08 -22.02 -9.87
C ARG A 331 -9.68 -22.21 -9.30
N LEU A 332 -9.53 -22.13 -7.98
CA LEU A 332 -8.29 -22.54 -7.32
C LEU A 332 -8.22 -24.07 -7.35
N VAL A 333 -7.27 -24.63 -8.10
CA VAL A 333 -7.11 -26.08 -8.30
C VAL A 333 -6.23 -26.68 -7.22
N SER A 334 -5.09 -26.05 -6.94
CA SER A 334 -4.15 -26.54 -5.92
C SER A 334 -3.15 -25.49 -5.49
N VAL A 335 -2.56 -25.69 -4.31
CA VAL A 335 -1.41 -24.95 -3.80
C VAL A 335 -0.29 -25.93 -3.48
N THR A 336 0.91 -25.70 -4.00
CA THR A 336 2.08 -26.53 -3.71
C THR A 336 3.17 -25.70 -3.05
N LEU A 337 3.67 -26.12 -1.88
CA LEU A 337 4.75 -25.44 -1.16
C LEU A 337 6.04 -26.26 -1.30
N LEU A 338 7.13 -25.61 -1.70
CA LEU A 338 8.47 -26.16 -1.69
C LEU A 338 9.24 -25.55 -0.52
N LEU A 339 9.62 -26.37 0.45
CA LEU A 339 10.37 -25.96 1.63
C LEU A 339 11.79 -26.53 1.57
N SER A 340 12.79 -25.69 1.78
CA SER A 340 14.15 -26.14 1.99
C SER A 340 14.22 -27.08 3.19
N PRO A 341 14.99 -28.18 3.11
CA PRO A 341 15.19 -29.06 4.23
C PRO A 341 15.73 -28.29 5.45
N PRO A 342 15.28 -28.61 6.68
CA PRO A 342 15.76 -27.99 7.90
C PRO A 342 17.29 -28.07 8.00
N SER A 343 17.96 -26.94 8.21
CA SER A 343 19.41 -26.87 8.41
C SER A 343 19.79 -26.16 9.71
N GLY A 344 20.93 -26.52 10.30
CA GLY A 344 21.47 -25.88 11.51
C GLY A 344 20.50 -25.85 12.70
N TRP A 345 20.17 -24.65 13.18
CA TRP A 345 19.32 -24.41 14.35
C TRP A 345 17.84 -24.78 14.13
N GLN A 346 17.42 -25.04 12.88
CA GLN A 346 16.04 -25.44 12.54
C GLN A 346 15.82 -26.96 12.68
N LYS A 347 16.86 -27.76 12.96
CA LYS A 347 16.76 -29.21 13.17
C LYS A 347 15.72 -29.64 14.22
N PRO A 348 15.51 -28.94 15.36
CA PRO A 348 14.46 -29.29 16.31
C PRO A 348 13.03 -29.12 15.75
N LEU A 349 12.87 -28.29 14.72
CA LEU A 349 11.61 -28.07 14.00
C LEU A 349 11.48 -29.02 12.79
N ALA A 350 12.46 -29.89 12.55
CA ALA A 350 12.46 -30.82 11.43
C ALA A 350 11.29 -31.80 11.50
N SER A 351 10.82 -32.18 12.69
CA SER A 351 9.63 -33.03 12.83
C SER A 351 8.34 -32.37 12.34
N LEU A 352 8.26 -31.03 12.33
CA LEU A 352 7.12 -30.29 11.79
C LEU A 352 7.16 -30.21 10.27
N VAL A 353 8.37 -30.12 9.68
CA VAL A 353 8.60 -29.97 8.23
C VAL A 353 8.67 -31.33 7.53
N ILE A 354 9.40 -32.29 8.11
CA ILE A 354 9.71 -33.61 7.53
C ILE A 354 8.71 -34.68 8.00
N GLY A 355 7.94 -34.42 9.07
CA GLY A 355 7.23 -35.47 9.79
C GLY A 355 8.21 -36.29 10.65
N GLY A 356 7.80 -36.68 11.85
CA GLY A 356 8.64 -37.46 12.76
C GLY A 356 9.11 -38.79 12.16
N SER A 357 10.27 -39.27 12.62
CA SER A 357 10.91 -40.50 12.16
C SER A 357 10.01 -41.73 12.30
N GLY A 358 9.53 -42.30 11.20
CA GLY A 358 8.91 -43.63 11.17
C GLY A 358 7.80 -43.89 10.14
N GLY A 359 7.32 -42.89 9.40
CA GLY A 359 6.32 -43.11 8.36
C GLY A 359 6.15 -41.87 7.49
N THR A 360 5.91 -42.08 6.19
CA THR A 360 5.53 -41.10 5.15
C THR A 360 5.24 -39.69 5.67
N GLY A 361 6.06 -38.69 5.30
CA GLY A 361 6.09 -37.32 5.85
C GLY A 361 4.78 -36.53 5.81
N GLN A 362 3.80 -36.92 6.62
CA GLN A 362 2.50 -36.27 6.77
C GLN A 362 2.63 -35.05 7.71
N GLY A 363 3.15 -33.94 7.19
CA GLY A 363 3.08 -32.64 7.85
C GLY A 363 1.71 -31.98 7.62
N LYS A 364 1.02 -31.49 8.65
CA LYS A 364 -0.31 -30.85 8.52
C LYS A 364 -0.24 -29.47 7.83
N ALA A 365 0.25 -29.36 6.59
CA ALA A 365 0.26 -28.11 5.84
C ALA A 365 -1.16 -27.78 5.35
N TRP A 366 -1.52 -26.49 5.35
CA TRP A 366 -2.79 -26.00 4.81
C TRP A 366 -2.66 -24.52 4.44
N ALA A 367 -3.60 -24.03 3.62
CA ALA A 367 -3.71 -22.63 3.28
C ALA A 367 -5.11 -22.10 3.61
N SER A 368 -5.25 -20.80 3.88
CA SER A 368 -6.54 -20.12 3.98
C SER A 368 -6.69 -19.06 2.90
N VAL A 369 -7.93 -18.85 2.46
CA VAL A 369 -8.29 -17.86 1.44
C VAL A 369 -9.18 -16.79 2.09
N ALA A 370 -8.88 -15.52 1.85
CA ALA A 370 -9.71 -14.40 2.29
C ALA A 370 -9.74 -13.29 1.22
N ARG A 371 -10.75 -12.41 1.28
CA ARG A 371 -10.88 -11.21 0.47
C ARG A 371 -11.60 -10.11 1.25
N TYR A 372 -11.57 -8.89 0.74
CA TYR A 372 -12.40 -7.80 1.27
C TYR A 372 -13.89 -8.03 1.00
N ASP A 373 -14.73 -7.46 1.87
CA ASP A 373 -16.19 -7.48 1.74
C ASP A 373 -16.68 -6.97 0.37
N ASP A 374 -17.64 -7.69 -0.23
CA ASP A 374 -18.11 -7.41 -1.59
C ASP A 374 -18.86 -6.09 -1.69
N GLU A 375 -19.75 -5.81 -0.74
CA GLU A 375 -20.54 -4.57 -0.74
C GLU A 375 -19.63 -3.35 -0.64
N TYR A 376 -18.60 -3.44 0.21
CA TYR A 376 -17.61 -2.38 0.34
C TYR A 376 -16.81 -2.15 -0.94
N VAL A 377 -16.30 -3.20 -1.58
CA VAL A 377 -15.51 -3.04 -2.81
C VAL A 377 -16.37 -2.50 -3.96
N GLU A 378 -17.62 -2.96 -4.09
CA GLU A 378 -18.54 -2.44 -5.10
C GLU A 378 -18.93 -0.97 -4.84
N GLU A 379 -19.10 -0.57 -3.58
CA GLU A 379 -19.27 0.84 -3.21
C GLU A 379 -18.07 1.70 -3.65
N LEU A 380 -16.84 1.22 -3.41
CA LEU A 380 -15.63 1.92 -3.85
C LEU A 380 -15.58 2.05 -5.38
N LYS A 381 -15.90 0.99 -6.11
CA LYS A 381 -15.96 1.02 -7.58
C LYS A 381 -17.01 2.01 -8.07
N ALA A 382 -18.23 1.97 -7.52
CA ALA A 382 -19.34 2.86 -7.89
C ALA A 382 -19.01 4.34 -7.66
N ARG A 383 -18.17 4.67 -6.67
CA ARG A 383 -17.68 6.03 -6.41
C ARG A 383 -16.56 6.50 -7.36
N GLY A 384 -16.18 5.67 -8.32
CA GLY A 384 -15.12 5.94 -9.30
C GLY A 384 -13.76 5.36 -8.93
N GLY A 385 -13.71 4.32 -8.10
CA GLY A 385 -12.47 3.68 -7.68
C GLY A 385 -11.74 2.90 -8.79
N GLN A 386 -12.26 2.84 -10.01
CA GLN A 386 -11.67 2.08 -11.13
C GLN A 386 -10.57 2.83 -11.90
N GLY A 387 -10.11 3.99 -11.42
CA GLY A 387 -9.01 4.72 -12.07
C GLY A 387 -9.37 5.48 -13.34
N GLN A 388 -10.63 5.40 -13.81
CA GLN A 388 -11.15 6.24 -14.90
C GLN A 388 -11.21 7.71 -14.47
N GLY A 389 -10.09 8.41 -14.62
CA GLY A 389 -10.00 9.85 -14.49
C GLY A 389 -10.13 10.36 -13.05
N VAL A 390 -9.08 11.04 -12.61
CA VAL A 390 -9.04 11.84 -11.38
C VAL A 390 -10.00 13.06 -11.44
N GLY A 391 -10.82 13.17 -12.49
CA GLY A 391 -11.78 14.26 -12.70
C GLY A 391 -13.17 13.93 -12.16
N GLY A 392 -13.87 14.96 -11.69
CA GLY A 392 -15.25 14.88 -11.15
C GLY A 392 -15.43 15.78 -9.93
N GLN A 393 -16.69 15.95 -9.48
CA GLN A 393 -16.97 16.65 -8.22
C GLN A 393 -16.47 15.80 -7.05
N ILE A 394 -15.55 16.36 -6.25
CA ILE A 394 -15.03 15.70 -5.06
C ILE A 394 -15.73 16.29 -3.84
N ALA A 395 -16.36 15.41 -3.06
CA ALA A 395 -16.77 15.72 -1.70
C ALA A 395 -15.63 15.36 -0.76
N TRP A 396 -15.15 16.33 0.00
CA TRP A 396 -14.24 16.11 1.13
C TRP A 396 -14.97 15.28 2.20
N GLY A 397 -14.38 14.17 2.67
CA GLY A 397 -15.04 13.37 3.72
C GLY A 397 -14.70 11.89 3.81
N GLY A 398 -13.85 11.35 2.93
CA GLY A 398 -13.42 9.95 2.98
C GLY A 398 -14.46 8.93 2.51
N VAL A 399 -14.00 7.68 2.33
CA VAL A 399 -14.78 6.57 1.74
C VAL A 399 -14.78 5.34 2.66
N GLY A 400 -14.56 5.54 3.96
CA GLY A 400 -14.08 4.47 4.85
C GLY A 400 -15.12 3.55 5.48
N GLY A 401 -16.42 3.73 5.22
CA GLY A 401 -17.48 2.97 5.90
C GLY A 401 -17.33 2.95 7.44
N GLU A 402 -17.95 1.96 8.09
CA GLU A 402 -17.78 1.71 9.53
C GLU A 402 -16.49 0.92 9.84
N GLY A 403 -15.68 0.60 8.82
CA GLY A 403 -14.35 0.00 9.01
C GLY A 403 -14.36 -1.47 9.44
N LEU A 404 -15.47 -2.19 9.22
CA LEU A 404 -15.67 -3.61 9.54
C LEU A 404 -15.44 -4.55 8.33
N HIS A 405 -14.99 -4.01 7.20
CA HIS A 405 -15.07 -4.66 5.88
C HIS A 405 -13.96 -5.69 5.55
N ASP A 406 -13.19 -6.17 6.53
CA ASP A 406 -12.07 -7.12 6.34
C ASP A 406 -11.89 -8.13 7.49
N THR A 407 -12.93 -8.39 8.29
CA THR A 407 -12.82 -9.38 9.39
C THR A 407 -13.12 -10.81 8.95
N LYS A 408 -13.77 -11.01 7.80
CA LYS A 408 -14.30 -12.31 7.38
C LYS A 408 -13.33 -13.06 6.47
N LYS A 409 -13.25 -14.39 6.63
CA LYS A 409 -12.48 -15.30 5.76
C LYS A 409 -13.40 -15.95 4.74
N MET A 410 -12.88 -16.33 3.56
CA MET A 410 -13.66 -17.15 2.61
C MET A 410 -13.57 -18.64 2.96
N PHE A 411 -12.39 -19.08 3.42
CA PHE A 411 -12.16 -20.45 3.90
C PHE A 411 -11.04 -20.45 4.95
N ARG A 412 -11.19 -21.14 6.09
CA ARG A 412 -10.07 -21.32 7.03
C ARG A 412 -9.11 -22.40 6.57
N ARG A 413 -9.55 -23.44 5.86
CA ARG A 413 -8.68 -24.48 5.29
C ARG A 413 -9.08 -24.77 3.84
N CYS A 414 -8.27 -24.32 2.89
CA CYS A 414 -8.50 -24.51 1.45
C CYS A 414 -7.75 -25.74 0.90
N GLY A 415 -7.51 -26.75 1.73
CA GLY A 415 -6.97 -28.02 1.29
C GLY A 415 -6.20 -28.79 2.36
N LYS A 416 -6.46 -30.09 2.42
CA LYS A 416 -5.69 -31.06 3.18
C LYS A 416 -4.50 -31.56 2.36
N MET A 417 -3.39 -31.84 3.04
CA MET A 417 -2.30 -32.60 2.43
C MET A 417 -2.85 -33.95 1.93
N ILE A 418 -2.63 -34.24 0.66
CA ILE A 418 -2.91 -35.56 0.11
C ILE A 418 -1.71 -36.46 0.41
N ALA A 419 -1.94 -37.51 1.18
CA ALA A 419 -0.97 -38.59 1.35
C ALA A 419 -1.03 -39.50 0.11
N GLY A 420 -0.40 -39.07 -0.97
CA GLY A 420 -0.31 -39.81 -2.22
C GLY A 420 0.86 -39.30 -3.05
N ASP A 421 1.28 -40.08 -4.03
CA ASP A 421 2.25 -39.63 -5.02
C ASP A 421 1.74 -38.33 -5.68
N LEU A 422 2.67 -37.43 -5.99
CA LEU A 422 2.31 -36.19 -6.67
C LEU A 422 1.62 -36.55 -7.99
N ASP A 423 0.53 -35.86 -8.27
CA ASP A 423 -0.17 -35.97 -9.55
C ASP A 423 0.82 -35.67 -10.68
N GLY A 424 0.85 -36.49 -11.75
CA GLY A 424 1.82 -36.32 -12.84
C GLY A 424 1.75 -34.92 -13.49
N GLU A 425 0.56 -34.30 -13.49
CA GLU A 425 0.41 -32.90 -13.90
C GLU A 425 1.14 -31.92 -12.97
N VAL A 426 1.10 -32.17 -11.66
CA VAL A 426 1.77 -31.32 -10.67
C VAL A 426 3.29 -31.51 -10.76
N GLU A 427 3.76 -32.74 -10.93
CA GLU A 427 5.19 -33.02 -11.13
C GLU A 427 5.74 -32.29 -12.36
N SER A 428 4.97 -32.24 -13.45
CA SER A 428 5.39 -31.56 -14.69
C SER A 428 5.59 -30.05 -14.55
N VAL A 429 4.98 -29.41 -13.53
CA VAL A 429 5.09 -27.97 -13.29
C VAL A 429 6.02 -27.63 -12.13
N LEU A 430 6.58 -28.64 -11.45
CA LEU A 430 7.58 -28.40 -10.41
C LEU A 430 8.90 -27.90 -11.04
N PRO A 431 9.64 -27.02 -10.35
CA PRO A 431 10.94 -26.56 -10.83
C PRO A 431 11.95 -27.72 -10.93
N GLU A 432 12.95 -27.54 -11.78
CA GLU A 432 14.10 -28.45 -11.85
C GLU A 432 14.80 -28.50 -10.48
N GLY A 433 15.22 -29.70 -10.06
CA GLY A 433 15.80 -29.90 -8.72
C GLY A 433 14.78 -29.88 -7.57
N HIS A 434 13.47 -29.96 -7.83
CA HIS A 434 12.45 -30.03 -6.76
C HIS A 434 12.68 -31.17 -5.76
N GLN A 435 13.42 -32.22 -6.14
CA GLN A 435 13.79 -33.35 -5.28
C GLN A 435 14.65 -32.94 -4.07
N ASP A 436 15.32 -31.79 -4.14
CA ASP A 436 16.12 -31.23 -3.04
C ASP A 436 15.24 -30.54 -1.98
N TYR A 437 13.93 -30.44 -2.20
CA TYR A 437 12.98 -29.74 -1.34
C TYR A 437 11.92 -30.68 -0.77
N VAL A 438 11.38 -30.30 0.39
CA VAL A 438 10.19 -30.93 0.95
C VAL A 438 8.96 -30.32 0.25
N VAL A 439 8.24 -31.15 -0.50
CA VAL A 439 7.05 -30.74 -1.26
C VAL A 439 5.79 -31.03 -0.47
N HIS A 440 4.97 -30.00 -0.26
CA HIS A 440 3.62 -30.15 0.29
C HIS A 440 2.59 -29.74 -0.76
N HIS A 441 1.82 -30.70 -1.27
CA HIS A 441 0.76 -30.46 -2.24
C HIS A 441 -0.62 -30.45 -1.56
N LEU A 442 -1.36 -29.37 -1.79
CA LEU A 442 -2.68 -29.10 -1.21
C LEU A 442 -3.71 -29.01 -2.34
N LYS A 443 -4.74 -29.86 -2.31
CA LYS A 443 -5.94 -29.69 -3.14
C LYS A 443 -7.09 -29.23 -2.24
N PRO A 444 -7.92 -28.26 -2.66
CA PRO A 444 -9.09 -27.84 -1.91
C PRO A 444 -10.02 -28.99 -1.53
N ASP A 445 -10.48 -28.98 -0.27
CA ASP A 445 -11.36 -30.02 0.29
C ASP A 445 -12.80 -29.91 -0.26
N SER A 446 -13.21 -28.72 -0.70
CA SER A 446 -14.49 -28.46 -1.38
C SER A 446 -14.27 -28.30 -2.88
N SER A 447 -15.14 -28.92 -3.68
CA SER A 447 -15.02 -29.09 -5.14
C SER A 447 -15.10 -27.79 -5.97
N SER A 448 -15.17 -26.61 -5.36
CA SER A 448 -15.38 -25.37 -6.11
C SER A 448 -14.95 -24.10 -5.34
N ILE A 449 -13.65 -23.95 -5.05
CA ILE A 449 -13.12 -22.62 -4.68
C ILE A 449 -13.04 -21.78 -5.95
N ILE A 450 -14.17 -21.17 -6.32
CA ILE A 450 -14.27 -20.25 -7.44
C ILE A 450 -14.09 -18.82 -6.95
N LEU A 451 -13.15 -18.13 -7.56
CA LEU A 451 -12.73 -16.79 -7.23
C LEU A 451 -13.09 -15.84 -8.39
N ASP A 452 -13.50 -14.62 -8.05
CA ASP A 452 -13.67 -13.54 -9.02
C ASP A 452 -12.30 -13.05 -9.50
N ARG A 453 -12.03 -13.17 -10.80
CA ARG A 453 -10.75 -12.81 -11.41
C ARG A 453 -10.36 -11.35 -11.15
N SER A 454 -11.32 -10.45 -11.00
CA SER A 454 -11.13 -9.01 -10.81
C SER A 454 -10.98 -8.59 -9.33
N ARG A 455 -11.00 -9.54 -8.40
CA ARG A 455 -10.94 -9.26 -6.95
C ARG A 455 -9.62 -9.67 -6.34
N GLU A 456 -9.24 -8.95 -5.29
CA GLU A 456 -8.08 -9.26 -4.48
C GLU A 456 -8.35 -10.44 -3.54
N PHE A 457 -7.40 -11.36 -3.48
CA PHE A 457 -7.41 -12.48 -2.54
C PHE A 457 -6.11 -12.56 -1.77
N ARG A 458 -6.21 -13.01 -0.53
CA ARG A 458 -5.11 -13.42 0.32
C ARG A 458 -5.05 -14.93 0.41
N LEU A 459 -3.88 -15.48 0.15
CA LEU A 459 -3.53 -16.86 0.51
C LEU A 459 -2.57 -16.82 1.70
N LYS A 460 -2.96 -17.41 2.83
CA LYS A 460 -2.08 -17.55 4.01
C LYS A 460 -1.70 -19.01 4.22
N PHE A 461 -0.42 -19.28 4.30
CA PHE A 461 0.16 -20.61 4.34
C PHE A 461 0.54 -20.99 5.76
N HIS A 462 0.25 -22.24 6.15
CA HIS A 462 0.53 -22.75 7.48
C HIS A 462 1.13 -24.16 7.41
N LEU A 463 1.92 -24.48 8.43
CA LEU A 463 2.41 -25.82 8.72
C LEU A 463 1.98 -26.17 10.14
N ALA A 464 1.05 -27.12 10.27
CA ALA A 464 0.27 -27.33 11.49
C ALA A 464 -0.37 -26.00 11.96
N SER A 465 -0.11 -25.57 13.18
CA SER A 465 -0.58 -24.28 13.72
C SER A 465 0.37 -23.11 13.41
N VAL A 466 1.51 -23.36 12.75
CA VAL A 466 2.54 -22.34 12.56
C VAL A 466 2.34 -21.61 11.23
N PRO A 467 2.15 -20.28 11.22
CA PRO A 467 2.08 -19.52 9.99
C PRO A 467 3.45 -19.48 9.29
N LEU A 468 3.48 -19.78 8.00
CA LEU A 468 4.68 -19.71 7.17
C LEU A 468 4.79 -18.37 6.43
N GLY A 469 3.67 -17.72 6.15
CA GLY A 469 3.60 -16.45 5.43
C GLY A 469 2.30 -16.31 4.65
N TRP A 470 2.18 -15.26 3.85
CA TRP A 470 1.02 -15.07 2.98
C TRP A 470 1.38 -14.37 1.67
N THR A 471 0.44 -14.34 0.73
CA THR A 471 0.54 -13.59 -0.53
C THR A 471 -0.81 -12.99 -0.87
N TRP A 472 -0.81 -11.79 -1.43
CA TRP A 472 -2.00 -11.08 -1.91
C TRP A 472 -1.94 -10.92 -3.41
N LEU A 473 -2.98 -11.28 -4.15
CA LEU A 473 -3.00 -11.12 -5.61
C LEU A 473 -4.39 -10.77 -6.13
N ILE A 474 -4.43 -10.18 -7.33
CA ILE A 474 -5.66 -10.04 -8.12
C ILE A 474 -5.43 -10.88 -9.38
N PRO A 475 -6.17 -12.00 -9.59
CA PRO A 475 -5.88 -12.95 -10.66
C PRO A 475 -5.82 -12.32 -12.05
N ALA A 476 -6.66 -11.32 -12.34
CA ALA A 476 -6.68 -10.61 -13.61
C ALA A 476 -5.31 -10.04 -14.03
N PHE A 477 -4.49 -9.61 -13.07
CA PHE A 477 -3.16 -9.04 -13.33
C PHE A 477 -2.06 -10.08 -13.50
N HIS A 478 -2.32 -11.35 -13.18
CA HIS A 478 -1.33 -12.43 -13.20
C HIS A 478 -1.59 -13.48 -14.27
N LEU A 479 -2.82 -13.55 -14.76
CA LEU A 479 -3.26 -14.57 -15.69
C LEU A 479 -3.43 -13.95 -17.09
N PRO A 480 -3.23 -14.70 -18.18
CA PRO A 480 -3.59 -14.25 -19.52
C PRO A 480 -5.08 -13.90 -19.60
N GLU A 481 -5.44 -12.98 -20.51
CA GLU A 481 -6.84 -12.65 -20.77
C GLU A 481 -7.65 -13.92 -21.13
N PRO A 482 -8.87 -14.10 -20.60
CA PRO A 482 -9.63 -15.32 -20.84
C PRO A 482 -9.89 -15.55 -22.32
N SER A 483 -9.79 -16.82 -22.73
CA SER A 483 -10.06 -17.20 -24.11
C SER A 483 -11.56 -17.27 -24.37
N ALA A 484 -11.98 -16.88 -25.58
CA ALA A 484 -13.33 -17.15 -26.07
C ALA A 484 -13.55 -18.65 -26.36
N ASP A 485 -12.45 -19.42 -26.51
CA ASP A 485 -12.51 -20.85 -26.71
C ASP A 485 -12.90 -21.53 -25.39
N ARG A 486 -13.91 -22.40 -25.42
CA ARG A 486 -14.46 -23.13 -24.26
C ARG A 486 -13.53 -24.24 -23.72
N VAL A 487 -12.22 -24.03 -23.78
CA VAL A 487 -11.23 -24.98 -23.26
C VAL A 487 -10.87 -24.54 -21.85
N ASN A 488 -11.06 -25.43 -20.87
CA ASN A 488 -10.59 -25.22 -19.51
C ASN A 488 -9.06 -25.14 -19.54
N ARG A 489 -8.51 -23.93 -19.43
CA ARG A 489 -7.08 -23.68 -19.36
C ARG A 489 -6.66 -23.62 -17.90
N THR A 490 -5.64 -24.40 -17.55
CA THR A 490 -5.01 -24.35 -16.23
C THR A 490 -3.72 -23.56 -16.29
N HIS A 491 -3.59 -22.58 -15.41
CA HIS A 491 -2.45 -21.70 -15.26
C HIS A 491 -1.75 -21.97 -13.93
N THR A 492 -0.42 -21.95 -13.92
CA THR A 492 0.39 -22.12 -12.71
C THR A 492 1.12 -20.82 -12.41
N LEU A 493 0.83 -20.20 -11.27
CA LEU A 493 1.56 -19.05 -10.77
C LEU A 493 2.68 -19.49 -9.83
N HIS A 494 3.85 -18.89 -10.01
CA HIS A 494 5.06 -19.21 -9.27
C HIS A 494 5.42 -18.05 -8.33
N PHE A 495 5.27 -18.26 -7.03
CA PHE A 495 5.64 -17.28 -6.00
C PHE A 495 6.97 -17.69 -5.36
N PRO A 496 8.11 -17.10 -5.76
CA PRO A 496 9.36 -17.31 -5.05
C PRO A 496 9.25 -16.77 -3.63
N ARG A 497 10.14 -17.22 -2.73
CA ARG A 497 10.25 -16.72 -1.35
C ARG A 497 10.18 -15.20 -1.23
N SER A 498 10.83 -14.50 -2.16
CA SER A 498 10.87 -13.04 -2.21
C SER A 498 9.51 -12.39 -2.43
N GLN A 499 8.47 -13.15 -2.76
CA GLN A 499 7.09 -12.68 -2.94
C GLN A 499 6.15 -13.08 -1.81
N ILE A 500 6.67 -13.77 -0.79
CA ILE A 500 5.89 -14.15 0.38
C ILE A 500 6.06 -13.08 1.46
N ASP A 501 4.94 -12.70 2.04
CA ASP A 501 4.87 -11.82 3.19
C ASP A 501 5.21 -12.53 4.48
N PHE A 502 6.02 -11.86 5.30
CA PHE A 502 6.44 -12.31 6.63
C PHE A 502 6.89 -13.78 6.67
N PRO A 503 7.83 -14.23 5.80
CA PRO A 503 8.38 -15.58 5.83
C PRO A 503 9.44 -15.68 6.96
N LEU A 504 8.97 -15.51 8.20
CA LEU A 504 9.75 -15.52 9.43
C LEU A 504 9.66 -16.89 10.11
N GLY A 505 10.62 -17.21 10.97
CA GLY A 505 10.65 -18.50 11.67
C GLY A 505 10.67 -19.67 10.67
N PRO A 506 9.78 -20.67 10.78
CA PRO A 506 9.67 -21.77 9.80
C PRO A 506 9.34 -21.31 8.39
N GLY A 507 8.69 -20.16 8.23
CA GLY A 507 8.52 -19.51 6.92
C GLY A 507 9.84 -19.22 6.22
N GLN A 508 10.97 -19.18 6.94
CA GLN A 508 12.31 -19.06 6.35
C GLN A 508 12.69 -20.21 5.42
N ALA A 509 12.07 -21.37 5.59
CA ALA A 509 12.28 -22.53 4.74
C ALA A 509 11.56 -22.43 3.40
N ILE A 510 10.59 -21.51 3.20
CA ILE A 510 9.91 -21.39 1.91
C ILE A 510 10.96 -21.07 0.84
N HIS A 511 11.07 -21.95 -0.14
CA HIS A 511 11.78 -21.73 -1.38
C HIS A 511 10.84 -21.08 -2.41
N GLN A 512 9.70 -21.74 -2.66
CA GLN A 512 8.73 -21.33 -3.66
C GLN A 512 7.34 -21.88 -3.32
N ILE A 513 6.30 -21.18 -3.78
CA ILE A 513 4.91 -21.63 -3.70
C ILE A 513 4.31 -21.58 -5.11
N LEU A 514 3.66 -22.66 -5.53
CA LEU A 514 2.94 -22.74 -6.79
C LEU A 514 1.45 -22.69 -6.50
N VAL A 515 0.71 -21.89 -7.27
CA VAL A 515 -0.75 -21.77 -7.17
C VAL A 515 -1.34 -22.05 -8.54
N ARG A 516 -2.15 -23.10 -8.65
CA ARG A 516 -2.79 -23.49 -9.92
C ARG A 516 -4.22 -22.96 -9.97
N PHE A 517 -4.56 -22.26 -11.05
CA PHE A 517 -5.90 -21.77 -11.35
C PHE A 517 -6.42 -22.37 -12.65
N GLU A 518 -7.68 -22.74 -12.69
CA GLU A 518 -8.38 -23.17 -13.91
C GLU A 518 -9.39 -22.09 -14.32
N GLU A 519 -9.45 -21.77 -15.61
CA GLU A 519 -10.48 -20.88 -16.15
C GLU A 519 -11.87 -21.51 -16.02
N VAL A 520 -12.85 -20.74 -15.53
CA VAL A 520 -14.24 -21.17 -15.45
C VAL A 520 -15.00 -20.62 -16.65
N PRO A 521 -15.55 -21.47 -17.54
CA PRO A 521 -16.25 -21.03 -18.75
C PRO A 521 -17.43 -20.09 -18.48
N GLU A 522 -17.69 -19.19 -19.42
CA GLU A 522 -18.86 -18.31 -19.36
C GLU A 522 -20.16 -19.12 -19.52
N GLY A 523 -20.90 -19.25 -18.43
CA GLY A 523 -22.19 -19.98 -18.39
C GLY A 523 -22.27 -21.03 -17.31
N ASP A 524 -21.13 -21.39 -16.70
CA ASP A 524 -21.14 -22.24 -15.52
C ASP A 524 -21.85 -21.54 -14.35
N LYS A 525 -22.85 -22.24 -13.81
CA LYS A 525 -23.69 -21.77 -12.70
C LYS A 525 -23.05 -22.01 -11.34
N GLU A 526 -21.79 -22.44 -11.30
CA GLU A 526 -21.12 -22.65 -10.02
C GLU A 526 -20.96 -21.33 -9.26
N ASP A 527 -21.34 -21.36 -8.00
CA ASP A 527 -21.31 -20.19 -7.13
C ASP A 527 -19.86 -19.80 -6.82
N THR A 528 -19.59 -18.50 -6.86
CA THR A 528 -18.33 -17.98 -6.34
C THR A 528 -18.27 -18.24 -4.85
N ALA A 529 -17.07 -18.58 -4.36
CA ALA A 529 -16.85 -18.68 -2.93
C ALA A 529 -17.28 -17.38 -2.24
N ARG A 530 -18.02 -17.53 -1.13
CA ARG A 530 -18.48 -16.42 -0.30
C ARG A 530 -17.62 -16.26 0.94
N LEU A 531 -17.73 -15.11 1.59
CA LEU A 531 -17.20 -14.94 2.94
C LEU A 531 -18.01 -15.80 3.92
N MET A 532 -17.32 -16.46 4.84
CA MET A 532 -17.92 -17.19 5.94
C MET A 532 -18.53 -16.22 6.95
N SER A 533 -19.65 -16.63 7.54
CA SER A 533 -20.20 -16.01 8.73
C SER A 533 -19.31 -16.25 9.94
N GLU A 534 -19.48 -15.47 11.00
CA GLU A 534 -18.73 -15.67 12.26
C GLU A 534 -19.02 -17.04 12.87
N GLU A 535 -20.25 -17.54 12.72
CA GLU A 535 -20.66 -18.87 13.17
C GLU A 535 -19.93 -19.97 12.39
N GLU A 536 -19.88 -19.87 11.05
CA GLU A 536 -19.16 -20.82 10.19
C GLU A 536 -17.65 -20.80 10.46
N GLU A 537 -17.07 -19.61 10.64
CA GLU A 537 -15.67 -19.48 11.06
C GLU A 537 -15.46 -20.22 12.37
N ARG A 538 -16.32 -19.98 13.36
CA ARG A 538 -16.23 -20.62 14.67
C ARG A 538 -16.40 -22.13 14.56
N GLU A 539 -17.35 -22.63 13.77
CA GLU A 539 -17.60 -24.07 13.57
C GLU A 539 -16.42 -24.78 12.87
N GLU A 540 -15.86 -24.19 11.81
CA GLU A 540 -14.62 -24.68 11.18
C GLU A 540 -13.45 -24.69 12.19
N GLY A 541 -13.44 -23.77 13.17
CA GLY A 541 -12.47 -23.77 14.27
C GLY A 541 -12.80 -24.70 15.44
N VAL A 542 -14.07 -25.05 15.65
CA VAL A 542 -14.52 -25.85 16.81
C VAL A 542 -14.30 -27.34 16.59
N ASN A 543 -14.24 -27.82 15.34
CA ASN A 543 -13.83 -29.21 15.05
C ASN A 543 -12.37 -29.52 15.45
N GLU A 544 -11.60 -28.55 15.95
CA GLU A 544 -10.30 -28.80 16.61
C GLU A 544 -10.42 -29.25 18.08
N THR A 545 -11.62 -29.18 18.67
CA THR A 545 -11.85 -29.60 20.06
C THR A 545 -11.68 -31.10 20.31
N SER A 546 -11.57 -31.93 19.27
CA SER A 546 -11.21 -33.34 19.41
C SER A 546 -9.69 -33.61 19.41
N GLY A 547 -8.81 -32.62 19.54
CA GLY A 547 -7.42 -32.95 19.90
C GLY A 547 -6.31 -31.91 19.88
N GLU A 548 -6.49 -30.67 19.43
CA GLU A 548 -5.35 -29.71 19.39
C GLU A 548 -5.88 -28.26 19.42
N ARG A 549 -6.13 -27.72 20.62
CA ARG A 549 -6.41 -26.28 20.78
C ARG A 549 -5.11 -25.49 20.71
N VAL A 550 -5.01 -24.53 19.80
CA VAL A 550 -4.16 -23.35 20.00
C VAL A 550 -5.07 -22.14 20.11
N LYS A 551 -5.12 -21.55 21.30
CA LYS A 551 -5.75 -20.26 21.54
C LYS A 551 -5.02 -19.19 20.73
N GLU A 552 -5.73 -18.49 19.85
CA GLU A 552 -5.35 -17.15 19.43
C GLU A 552 -5.71 -16.20 20.59
N ASP A 553 -4.76 -15.97 21.49
CA ASP A 553 -4.79 -14.79 22.37
C ASP A 553 -3.81 -13.76 21.79
N GLY A 554 -4.32 -12.59 21.45
CA GLY A 554 -3.57 -11.51 20.83
C GLY A 554 -2.74 -10.68 21.81
N GLU A 555 -1.73 -10.01 21.24
CA GLU A 555 -1.26 -8.65 21.57
C GLU A 555 -0.50 -8.05 20.36
#